data_AF-A0A1F8TUY0-F1
#
_entry.id   AF-A0A1F8TUY0-F1
#
_cell.length_a   1.000
_cell.length_b   1.000
_cell.length_c   1.000
_cell.angle_alpha   90.00
_cell.angle_beta   90.00
_cell.angle_gamma   90.00
#
_symmetry.space_group_name_H-M   'P 1'
#
loop_
_entity.id
_entity.type
_entity.pdbx_description
1 polymer ?
#
loop_
_entity_poly.entity_id
_entity_poly.type
_entity_poly.pdbx_seq_one_letter_code
_entity_poly.pdbx_strand_id
1 'polypeptide(L)'
;MARLECRRRDPLKAESEAKRVLQILQEKLVTEHRSQTTVSAVPCFFAKVDGVYRWQVILRGPDPVSLLRDLRLDDWRVEVEPISLL
;
A
#
# COMPACT_ATOMS: atom_id res chain seq x y z
N MET A 1 1.08 2.17 12.09
CA MET A 1 0.51 1.91 10.75
C MET A 1 1.37 2.55 9.67
N ALA A 2 1.36 1.99 8.46
CA ALA A 2 1.96 2.62 7.27
C ALA A 2 0.97 2.63 6.10
N ARG A 3 1.09 3.61 5.22
CA ARG A 3 0.28 3.80 4.02
C ARG A 3 1.20 3.96 2.82
N LEU A 4 0.93 3.22 1.76
CA LEU A 4 1.61 3.31 0.47
C LEU A 4 0.58 3.75 -0.56
N GLU A 5 0.84 4.83 -1.28
CA GLU A 5 -0.07 5.35 -2.31
C GLU A 5 0.57 5.23 -3.70
N CYS A 6 -0.18 4.61 -4.63
CA CYS A 6 0.13 4.51 -6.04
C CYS A 6 -0.76 5.46 -6.84
N ARG A 7 -0.15 6.15 -7.82
CA ARG A 7 -0.83 7.09 -8.72
C ARG A 7 -0.61 6.70 -10.17
N ARG A 8 -1.70 6.47 -10.92
CA ARG A 8 -1.64 6.13 -12.37
C ARG A 8 -2.79 6.80 -13.13
N ARG A 9 -2.59 7.10 -14.41
CA ARG A 9 -3.65 7.63 -15.29
C ARG A 9 -4.65 6.57 -15.75
N ASP A 10 -4.19 5.32 -15.79
CA ASP A 10 -5.01 4.16 -16.12
C ASP A 10 -5.54 3.53 -14.81
N PRO A 11 -6.87 3.42 -14.63
CA PRO A 11 -7.45 2.88 -13.41
C PRO A 11 -7.08 1.41 -13.18
N LEU A 12 -7.00 0.59 -14.23
CA LEU A 12 -6.65 -0.82 -14.12
C LEU A 12 -5.20 -0.99 -13.71
N LYS A 13 -4.30 -0.12 -14.19
CA LYS A 13 -2.89 -0.11 -13.76
C LYS A 13 -2.73 0.36 -12.32
N ALA A 14 -3.55 1.30 -11.84
CA ALA A 14 -3.50 1.73 -10.44
C ALA A 14 -3.88 0.57 -9.50
N GLU A 15 -4.98 -0.12 -9.82
CA GLU A 15 -5.48 -1.26 -9.05
C GLU A 15 -4.53 -2.46 -9.09
N SER A 16 -4.08 -2.86 -10.28
CA SER A 16 -3.22 -4.03 -10.44
C SER A 16 -1.88 -3.86 -9.72
N GLU A 17 -1.30 -2.66 -9.77
CA GLU A 17 -0.06 -2.35 -9.08
C GLU A 17 -0.23 -2.39 -7.55
N ALA A 18 -1.38 -1.92 -7.04
CA ALA A 18 -1.69 -2.02 -5.61
C ALA A 18 -1.92 -3.46 -5.15
N LYS A 19 -2.63 -4.27 -5.95
CA LYS A 19 -2.83 -5.70 -5.68
C LYS A 19 -1.52 -6.50 -5.75
N ARG A 20 -0.62 -6.15 -6.67
CA ARG A 20 0.72 -6.76 -6.76
C ARG A 20 1.52 -6.52 -5.47
N VAL A 21 1.54 -5.29 -4.97
CA VAL A 21 2.22 -4.96 -3.71
C VAL A 21 1.56 -5.64 -2.51
N LEU A 22 0.23 -5.71 -2.48
CA LEU A 22 -0.51 -6.47 -1.47
C LEU A 22 -0.06 -7.92 -1.42
N GLN A 23 0.04 -8.61 -2.57
CA GLN A 23 0.43 -10.01 -2.63
C GLN A 23 1.86 -10.23 -2.07
N ILE A 24 2.82 -9.40 -2.48
CA ILE A 24 4.20 -9.47 -1.98
C ILE A 24 4.23 -9.29 -0.45
N LEU A 25 3.46 -8.33 0.07
CA LEU A 25 3.38 -8.09 1.51
C LEU A 25 2.70 -9.25 2.24
N GLN A 26 1.63 -9.82 1.70
CA GLN A 26 0.97 -11.00 2.26
C GLN A 26 1.94 -12.20 2.37
N GLU A 27 2.74 -12.44 1.34
CA GLU A 27 3.79 -13.48 1.36
C GLU A 27 4.81 -13.20 2.48
N LYS A 28 5.29 -11.95 2.60
CA LYS A 28 6.18 -11.55 3.71
C LYS A 28 5.54 -11.75 5.08
N LEU A 29 4.26 -11.45 5.27
CA LEU A 29 3.57 -11.65 6.55
C LEU A 29 3.62 -13.12 6.98
N VAL A 30 3.46 -14.04 6.03
CA VAL A 30 3.52 -15.49 6.28
C VAL A 30 4.96 -15.91 6.59
N THR A 31 5.92 -15.54 5.76
CA THR A 31 7.33 -15.92 5.90
C THR A 31 7.97 -15.38 7.18
N GLU A 32 7.58 -14.18 7.62
CA GLU A 32 8.09 -13.55 8.85
C GLU A 32 7.20 -13.80 10.09
N HIS A 33 6.19 -14.67 9.99
CA HIS A 33 5.26 -14.99 11.08
C HIS A 33 4.56 -13.78 11.74
N ARG A 34 4.18 -12.78 10.95
CA ARG A 34 3.59 -11.50 11.40
C ARG A 34 2.08 -11.59 11.61
N SER A 35 1.61 -12.52 12.45
CA SER A 35 0.17 -12.80 12.66
C SER A 35 -0.67 -11.61 13.16
N GLN A 36 -0.05 -10.62 13.79
CA GLN A 36 -0.71 -9.40 14.28
C GLN A 36 -0.72 -8.26 13.24
N THR A 37 -0.19 -8.49 12.04
CA THR A 37 -0.17 -7.50 10.96
C THR A 37 -1.20 -7.84 9.90
N THR A 38 -1.91 -6.82 9.45
CA THR A 38 -2.89 -6.88 8.37
C THR A 38 -2.48 -5.97 7.23
N VAL A 39 -2.83 -6.36 6.02
CA VAL A 39 -2.54 -5.62 4.80
C VAL A 39 -3.76 -5.61 3.88
N SER A 40 -4.09 -4.46 3.30
CA SER A 40 -5.18 -4.32 2.33
C SER A 40 -4.81 -3.38 1.19
N ALA A 41 -5.30 -3.66 -0.02
CA ALA A 41 -5.22 -2.76 -1.17
C ALA A 41 -6.63 -2.23 -1.49
N VAL A 42 -6.79 -0.92 -1.48
CA VAL A 42 -8.08 -0.25 -1.67
C VAL A 42 -7.90 1.05 -2.46
N PRO A 43 -8.95 1.57 -3.12
CA PRO A 43 -8.94 2.95 -3.60
C PRO A 43 -8.64 3.95 -2.47
N CYS A 44 -8.02 5.09 -2.81
CA CYS A 44 -8.01 6.22 -1.88
C CYS A 44 -9.42 6.78 -1.70
N PHE A 45 -9.68 7.50 -0.60
CA PHE A 45 -10.99 8.15 -0.37
C PHE A 45 -11.39 9.00 -1.58
N PHE A 46 -10.47 9.85 -2.04
CA PHE A 46 -10.54 10.45 -3.38
C PHE A 46 -9.84 9.56 -4.40
N ALA A 47 -10.60 8.61 -4.97
CA ALA A 47 -10.08 7.61 -5.90
C ALA A 47 -9.54 8.19 -7.23
N LYS A 48 -9.94 9.42 -7.60
CA LYS A 48 -9.43 10.15 -8.77
C LYS A 48 -9.31 11.65 -8.47
N VAL A 49 -8.16 12.24 -8.79
CA VAL A 49 -7.88 13.68 -8.66
C VAL A 49 -7.10 14.12 -9.91
N ASP A 50 -7.53 15.20 -10.56
CA ASP A 50 -6.88 15.76 -11.76
C ASP A 50 -6.56 14.73 -12.85
N GLY A 51 -7.49 13.82 -13.12
CA GLY A 51 -7.31 12.78 -14.13
C GLY A 51 -6.43 11.59 -13.70
N VAL A 52 -5.91 11.59 -12.47
CA VAL A 52 -5.03 10.55 -11.93
C VAL A 52 -5.79 9.70 -10.91
N TYR A 53 -5.79 8.39 -11.11
CA TYR A 53 -6.36 7.41 -10.19
C TYR A 53 -5.39 7.10 -9.06
N ARG A 54 -5.93 7.05 -7.84
CA ARG A 54 -5.18 6.86 -6.60
C ARG A 54 -5.64 5.58 -5.91
N TRP A 55 -4.70 4.66 -5.73
CA TRP A 55 -4.86 3.45 -4.95
C TRP A 55 -3.89 3.44 -3.78
N GLN A 56 -4.22 2.73 -2.72
CA GLN A 56 -3.38 2.64 -1.55
C GLN A 56 -3.29 1.22 -1.01
N VAL A 57 -2.14 0.91 -0.42
CA VAL A 57 -1.91 -0.26 0.41
C VAL A 57 -1.73 0.20 1.85
N ILE A 58 -2.47 -0.41 2.76
CA ILE A 58 -2.50 -0.05 4.18
C ILE A 58 -1.91 -1.22 4.97
N LEU A 59 -0.90 -0.95 5.79
CA LEU A 59 -0.28 -1.90 6.73
C LEU A 59 -0.60 -1.51 8.17
N ARG A 60 -1.22 -2.43 8.92
CA ARG A 60 -1.55 -2.22 10.34
C ARG A 60 -1.04 -3.39 11.17
N GLY A 61 -0.17 -3.12 12.12
CA GLY A 61 0.41 -4.11 13.01
C GLY A 61 1.68 -3.57 13.68
N PRO A 62 2.39 -4.42 14.45
CA PRO A 62 3.68 -4.08 15.03
C PRO A 62 4.76 -3.88 13.95
N ASP A 63 5.52 -2.77 14.07
CA ASP A 63 6.61 -2.38 13.17
C ASP A 63 6.30 -2.64 11.67
N PRO A 64 5.29 -1.97 11.08
CA PRO A 64 4.88 -2.21 9.70
C PRO A 64 5.93 -1.72 8.69
N VAL A 65 6.81 -0.79 9.11
CA VAL A 65 7.85 -0.20 8.25
C VAL A 65 8.94 -1.22 7.94
N SER A 66 9.25 -2.13 8.87
CA SER A 66 10.21 -3.22 8.63
C SER A 66 9.88 -4.07 7.40
N LEU A 67 8.59 -4.26 7.08
CA LEU A 67 8.13 -5.04 5.92
C LEU A 67 8.42 -4.35 4.57
N LEU A 68 8.71 -3.05 4.57
CA LEU A 68 8.91 -2.24 3.38
C LEU A 68 10.36 -2.20 2.89
N ARG A 69 11.33 -2.65 3.70
CA ARG A 69 12.77 -2.42 3.46
C ARG A 69 13.29 -2.96 2.13
N ASP A 70 12.70 -4.04 1.61
CA ASP A 70 13.13 -4.68 0.35
C ASP A 70 12.12 -4.50 -0.79
N LEU A 71 11.06 -3.70 -0.59
CA LEU A 71 10.13 -3.41 -1.67
C LEU A 71 10.68 -2.30 -2.55
N ARG A 72 10.70 -2.56 -3.86
CA ARG A 72 10.86 -1.50 -4.86
C ARG A 72 9.56 -0.72 -4.96
N LEU A 73 9.57 0.50 -4.39
CA LEU A 73 8.44 1.41 -4.28
C LEU A 73 8.61 2.65 -5.17
N ASP A 74 9.22 2.46 -6.35
CA ASP A 74 9.42 3.54 -7.32
C ASP A 74 8.08 4.19 -7.68
N ASP A 75 8.00 5.53 -7.61
CA ASP A 75 6.78 6.33 -7.80
C ASP A 75 5.65 6.13 -6.77
N TRP A 76 5.89 5.40 -5.69
CA TRP A 76 4.96 5.30 -4.57
C TRP A 76 5.22 6.39 -3.54
N ARG A 77 4.15 6.90 -2.91
CA ARG A 77 4.26 7.74 -1.72
C ARG A 77 4.12 6.86 -0.49
N VAL A 78 5.07 6.92 0.42
CA VAL A 78 5.06 6.15 1.67
C VAL A 78 4.88 7.11 2.84
N GLU A 79 3.88 6.84 3.67
CA GLU A 79 3.58 7.59 4.88
C GLU A 79 3.61 6.63 6.08
N VAL A 80 4.45 6.95 7.06
CA VAL A 80 4.55 6.23 8.34
C VAL A 80 3.70 6.96 9.36
N GLU A 81 2.81 6.24 10.04
CA GLU A 81 1.81 6.80 10.95
C GLU A 81 1.04 7.99 10.32
N PRO A 82 0.31 7.76 9.20
CA PRO A 82 -0.41 8.83 8.53
C PRO A 82 -1.48 9.42 9.46
N ILE A 83 -1.57 10.76 9.48
CA ILE A 83 -2.57 11.49 10.26
C ILE A 83 -4.00 11.16 9.78
N SER A 84 -4.14 10.81 8.49
CA SER A 84 -5.43 10.53 7.85
C SER A 84 -5.26 9.58 6.63
N LEU A 85 -6.38 8.96 6.20
CA LEU A 85 -6.47 8.09 5.03
C LEU A 85 -7.24 8.71 3.85
N LEU A 86 -7.39 10.04 3.86
CA LEU A 86 -8.10 10.81 2.83
C LEU A 86 -7.28 10.97 1.52
#